data_AF-A0A7X9W8Y5-F1
#
_entry.id   AF-A0A7X9W8Y5-F1
#
_cell.length_a   1.000
_cell.length_b   1.000
_cell.length_c   1.000
_cell.angle_alpha   90.00
_cell.angle_beta   90.00
_cell.angle_gamma   90.00
#
_symmetry.space_group_name_H-M   'P 1'
#
loop_
_entity.id
_entity.type
_entity.pdbx_description
1 polymer ?
#
loop_
_entity_poly.entity_id
_entity_poly.type
_entity_poly.pdbx_seq_one_letter_code
_entity_poly.pdbx_strand_id
1 'polypeptide(L)'
;MAFSREELKNIGIDDEKINDVMTLYGKNIQSLKDSVDEEKRKAEENKKEVESYRKRINEQNDELDNLKEKINKGENLEEQINALKQVNKEKDQQHINEMNEVKLQYEIDKELNSAGAKNTTSVMALVNRDNISFDSEKGLRGLKEQLDDLKEMKVIYSYMITMIKAAQKMPIVKAIQTVI
;
A
#
# COMPACT_ATOMS: atom_id res chain seq x y z
N MET A 1 -9.97 25.47 -3.35
CA MET A 1 -11.30 26.10 -3.16
C MET A 1 -12.34 25.06 -3.52
N ALA A 2 -13.34 24.85 -2.66
CA ALA A 2 -14.49 24.00 -2.98
C ALA A 2 -15.71 24.90 -3.11
N PHE A 3 -16.56 24.63 -4.10
CA PHE A 3 -17.86 25.28 -4.27
C PHE A 3 -18.95 24.21 -4.37
N SER A 4 -20.16 24.60 -4.02
CA SER A 4 -21.37 23.79 -4.00
C SER A 4 -22.31 24.19 -5.14
N ARG A 5 -23.23 23.28 -5.49
CA ARG A 5 -24.29 23.59 -6.47
C ARG A 5 -25.09 24.84 -6.09
N GLU A 6 -25.39 25.00 -4.80
CA GLU A 6 -26.16 26.14 -4.31
C GLU A 6 -25.39 27.45 -4.44
N GLU A 7 -24.07 27.45 -4.21
CA GLU A 7 -23.23 28.62 -4.48
C GLU A 7 -23.21 28.99 -5.97
N LEU A 8 -23.20 28.00 -6.88
CA LEU A 8 -23.27 28.22 -8.32
C LEU A 8 -24.64 28.78 -8.77
N LYS A 9 -25.74 28.30 -8.17
CA LYS A 9 -27.08 28.87 -8.40
C LYS A 9 -27.16 30.31 -7.92
N ASN A 10 -26.63 30.59 -6.73
CA ASN A 10 -26.69 31.92 -6.12
C ASN A 10 -25.94 33.00 -6.91
N ILE A 11 -24.93 32.62 -7.71
CA ILE A 11 -24.23 33.52 -8.63
C ILE A 11 -24.85 33.56 -10.04
N GLY A 12 -26.00 32.91 -10.24
CA GLY A 12 -26.78 32.99 -11.47
C GLY A 12 -26.38 32.01 -12.57
N ILE A 13 -25.74 30.87 -12.25
CA ILE A 13 -25.52 29.80 -13.24
C ILE A 13 -26.79 28.98 -13.40
N ASP A 14 -27.20 28.76 -14.66
CA ASP A 14 -28.33 27.92 -15.03
C ASP A 14 -28.18 26.46 -14.53
N ASP A 15 -29.26 25.88 -14.01
CA ASP A 15 -29.27 24.51 -13.46
C ASP A 15 -28.73 23.45 -14.43
N GLU A 16 -28.99 23.60 -15.75
CA GLU A 16 -28.48 22.71 -16.78
C GLU A 16 -26.94 22.75 -16.85
N LYS A 17 -26.34 23.94 -16.77
CA LYS A 17 -24.87 24.14 -16.84
C LYS A 17 -24.17 23.79 -15.54
N ILE A 18 -24.86 23.82 -14.40
CA ILE A 18 -24.31 23.41 -13.10
C ILE A 18 -23.85 21.94 -13.15
N ASN A 19 -24.57 21.07 -13.85
CA ASN A 19 -24.17 19.67 -14.02
C ASN A 19 -22.82 19.54 -14.73
N ASP A 20 -22.62 20.30 -15.81
CA ASP A 20 -21.38 20.28 -16.58
C ASP A 20 -20.21 20.84 -15.77
N VAL A 21 -20.41 21.96 -15.07
CA VAL A 21 -19.40 22.56 -14.19
C VAL A 21 -18.99 21.59 -13.09
N MET A 22 -19.96 20.96 -12.41
CA MET A 22 -19.66 19.99 -11.35
C MET A 22 -18.95 18.74 -11.89
N THR A 23 -19.29 18.31 -13.11
CA THR A 23 -18.61 17.17 -13.77
C THR A 23 -17.17 17.51 -14.13
N LEU A 24 -16.93 18.66 -14.76
CA LEU A 24 -15.58 19.13 -15.10
C LEU A 24 -14.74 19.36 -13.84
N TYR A 25 -15.32 19.96 -12.82
CA TYR A 25 -14.67 20.13 -11.52
C TYR A 25 -14.33 18.79 -10.89
N GLY A 26 -15.26 17.82 -10.88
CA GLY A 26 -15.02 16.46 -10.41
C GLY A 26 -13.85 15.78 -11.13
N LYS A 27 -13.78 15.90 -12.46
CA LYS A 27 -12.65 15.40 -13.27
C LYS A 27 -11.33 16.07 -12.89
N ASN A 28 -11.31 17.39 -12.73
CA ASN A 28 -10.12 18.13 -12.32
C ASN A 28 -9.66 17.73 -10.92
N ILE A 29 -10.58 17.58 -9.97
CA ILE A 29 -10.28 17.11 -8.62
C ILE A 29 -9.71 15.70 -8.64
N GLN A 30 -10.26 14.79 -9.47
CA GLN A 30 -9.71 13.44 -9.61
C GLN A 30 -8.29 13.48 -10.17
N SER A 31 -8.05 14.24 -11.25
CA SER A 31 -6.71 14.39 -11.83
C SER A 31 -5.69 14.99 -10.84
N LEU A 32 -6.12 15.95 -10.00
CA LEU A 32 -5.28 16.51 -8.93
C LEU A 32 -4.98 15.47 -7.86
N LYS A 33 -5.96 14.64 -7.45
CA LYS A 33 -5.73 13.55 -6.51
C LYS A 33 -4.73 12.54 -7.07
N ASP A 34 -4.91 12.10 -8.31
CA ASP A 34 -4.02 11.15 -8.98
C ASP A 34 -2.58 11.71 -9.04
N SER A 35 -2.43 13.00 -9.33
CA SER A 35 -1.12 13.68 -9.35
C SER A 35 -0.49 13.76 -7.96
N VAL A 36 -1.28 14.10 -6.94
CA VAL A 36 -0.80 14.18 -5.55
C VAL A 36 -0.37 12.80 -5.04
N ASP A 37 -1.11 11.75 -5.37
CA ASP A 37 -0.76 10.40 -4.95
C ASP A 37 0.51 9.91 -5.67
N GLU A 38 0.66 10.19 -6.97
CA GLU A 38 1.91 9.91 -7.69
C GLU A 38 3.11 10.66 -7.10
N GLU A 39 2.96 11.92 -6.71
CA GLU A 39 4.05 12.67 -6.06
C GLU A 39 4.37 12.15 -4.65
N LYS A 40 3.37 11.68 -3.89
CA LYS A 40 3.61 11.00 -2.61
C LYS A 40 4.40 9.71 -2.79
N ARG A 41 4.06 8.90 -3.81
CA ARG A 41 4.80 7.68 -4.17
C ARG A 41 6.28 7.99 -4.41
N LYS A 42 6.55 8.96 -5.30
CA LYS A 42 7.92 9.39 -5.60
C LYS A 42 8.64 9.94 -4.37
N ALA A 43 7.96 10.71 -3.53
CA ALA A 43 8.55 11.25 -2.31
C ALA A 43 8.96 10.13 -1.32
N GLU A 44 8.14 9.08 -1.19
CA GLU A 44 8.44 7.94 -0.34
C GLU A 44 9.59 7.08 -0.90
N GLU A 45 9.58 6.81 -2.21
CA GLU A 45 10.69 6.14 -2.92
C GLU A 45 12.00 6.91 -2.74
N ASN A 46 12.01 8.21 -3.03
CA ASN A 46 13.19 9.07 -2.88
C ASN A 46 13.69 9.11 -1.43
N LYS A 47 12.78 9.16 -0.45
CA LYS A 47 13.17 9.14 0.97
C LYS A 47 13.88 7.84 1.32
N LYS A 48 13.38 6.69 0.83
CA LYS A 48 14.02 5.38 1.03
C LYS A 48 15.36 5.28 0.34
N GLU A 49 15.49 5.78 -0.88
CA GLU A 49 16.78 5.86 -1.58
C GLU A 49 17.80 6.70 -0.81
N VAL A 50 17.40 7.88 -0.32
CA VAL A 50 18.29 8.76 0.46
C VAL A 50 18.71 8.10 1.78
N GLU A 51 17.80 7.43 2.48
CA GLU A 51 18.11 6.67 3.70
C GLU A 51 19.13 5.55 3.40
N SER A 52 18.91 4.79 2.33
CA SER A 52 19.82 3.74 1.86
C SER A 52 21.21 4.30 1.51
N TYR A 53 21.28 5.38 0.72
CA TYR A 53 22.56 5.99 0.37
C TYR A 53 23.31 6.53 1.58
N ARG A 54 22.62 7.16 2.54
CA ARG A 54 23.24 7.60 3.80
C ARG A 54 23.83 6.44 4.58
N LYS A 55 23.10 5.33 4.70
CA LYS A 55 23.59 4.11 5.34
C LYS A 55 24.84 3.58 4.64
N ARG A 56 24.81 3.47 3.30
CA ARG A 56 25.96 3.02 2.50
C ARG A 56 27.18 3.91 2.67
N ILE A 57 27.02 5.24 2.68
CA ILE A 57 28.13 6.17 2.87
C ILE A 57 28.78 5.99 4.25
N ASN A 58 27.98 5.83 5.30
CA ASN A 58 28.52 5.60 6.64
C ASN A 58 29.27 4.27 6.72
N GLU A 59 28.68 3.19 6.20
CA GLU A 59 29.34 1.88 6.14
C GLU A 59 30.64 1.92 5.34
N GLN A 60 30.67 2.63 4.20
CA GLN A 60 31.87 2.80 3.40
C GLN A 60 32.96 3.59 4.15
N ASN A 61 32.59 4.61 4.93
CA ASN A 61 33.55 5.34 5.75
C ASN A 61 34.16 4.44 6.83
N ASP A 62 33.34 3.65 7.51
CA ASP A 62 33.81 2.68 8.53
C ASP A 62 34.72 1.61 7.90
N GLU A 63 34.36 1.09 6.72
CA GLU A 63 35.16 0.14 5.94
C GLU A 63 36.51 0.76 5.53
N LEU A 64 36.52 2.03 5.08
CA LEU A 64 37.73 2.75 4.72
C LEU A 64 38.65 3.00 5.92
N ASP A 65 38.10 3.36 7.07
CA ASP A 65 38.89 3.58 8.28
C ASP A 65 39.49 2.26 8.81
N ASN A 66 38.75 1.15 8.73
CA ASN A 66 39.27 -0.19 9.01
C ASN A 66 40.43 -0.56 8.08
N LEU A 67 40.28 -0.33 6.77
CA LEU A 67 41.35 -0.57 5.81
C LEU A 67 42.60 0.27 6.12
N LYS A 68 42.44 1.55 6.46
CA LYS A 68 43.57 2.42 6.87
C LYS A 68 44.28 1.88 8.09
N GLU A 69 43.55 1.46 9.12
CA GLU A 69 44.15 0.89 10.34
C GLU A 69 44.98 -0.36 10.04
N LYS A 70 44.48 -1.23 9.16
CA LYS A 70 45.18 -2.47 8.80
C LYS A 70 46.40 -2.24 7.92
N ILE A 71 46.33 -1.28 7.00
CA ILE A 71 47.52 -0.81 6.26
C ILE A 71 48.58 -0.31 7.25
N ASN A 72 48.18 0.49 8.24
CA ASN A 72 49.10 1.00 9.25
C ASN A 72 49.72 -0.10 10.12
N LYS A 73 49.06 -1.26 10.24
CA LYS A 73 49.57 -2.46 10.92
C LYS A 73 50.42 -3.37 10.01
N GLY A 74 50.54 -3.05 8.72
CA GLY A 74 51.31 -3.83 7.74
C GLY A 74 50.62 -5.13 7.29
N GLU A 75 49.30 -5.24 7.46
CA GLU A 75 48.53 -6.42 7.04
C GLU A 75 48.34 -6.46 5.51
N ASN A 76 48.30 -7.67 4.93
CA ASN A 76 47.88 -7.86 3.53
C ASN A 76 46.35 -7.68 3.42
N LEU A 77 45.90 -6.81 2.53
CA LEU A 77 44.49 -6.45 2.37
C LEU A 77 43.73 -7.26 1.30
N GLU A 78 44.37 -8.15 0.56
CA GLU A 78 43.76 -8.80 -0.61
C GLU A 78 42.46 -9.54 -0.29
N GLU A 79 42.44 -10.31 0.79
CA GLU A 79 41.23 -11.01 1.25
C GLU A 79 40.09 -10.05 1.63
N GLN A 80 40.43 -8.92 2.25
CA GLN A 80 39.46 -7.92 2.70
C GLN A 80 38.89 -7.13 1.53
N ILE A 81 39.72 -6.78 0.56
CA ILE A 81 39.27 -6.15 -0.68
C ILE A 81 38.30 -7.07 -1.42
N ASN A 82 38.58 -8.38 -1.46
CA ASN A 82 37.69 -9.36 -2.08
C ASN A 82 36.37 -9.51 -1.31
N ALA A 83 36.42 -9.57 0.02
CA ALA A 83 35.23 -9.59 0.87
C ALA A 83 34.36 -8.33 0.67
N LEU A 84 34.96 -7.14 0.66
CA LEU A 84 34.25 -5.87 0.42
C LEU A 84 33.61 -5.81 -0.97
N LYS A 85 34.26 -6.36 -2.00
CA LYS A 85 33.66 -6.48 -3.34
C LYS A 85 32.44 -7.39 -3.34
N GLN A 86 32.48 -8.51 -2.62
CA GLN A 86 31.34 -9.41 -2.52
C GLN A 86 30.19 -8.76 -1.76
N VAL A 87 30.46 -8.17 -0.60
CA VAL A 87 29.47 -7.47 0.23
C VAL A 87 28.80 -6.34 -0.56
N ASN A 88 29.55 -5.56 -1.34
CA ASN A 88 28.96 -4.51 -2.18
C ASN A 88 27.98 -5.06 -3.23
N LYS A 89 28.29 -6.20 -3.87
CA LYS A 89 27.36 -6.84 -4.81
C LYS A 89 26.08 -7.33 -4.13
N GLU A 90 26.22 -7.92 -2.94
CA GLU A 90 25.07 -8.38 -2.15
C GLU A 90 24.19 -7.20 -1.72
N LYS A 91 24.81 -6.09 -1.28
CA LYS A 91 24.12 -4.85 -0.92
C LYS A 91 23.37 -4.24 -2.12
N ASP A 92 23.95 -4.25 -3.32
CA ASP A 92 23.27 -3.75 -4.52
C ASP A 92 22.03 -4.59 -4.85
N GLN A 93 22.10 -5.92 -4.71
CA GLN A 93 20.93 -6.78 -4.90
C GLN A 93 19.87 -6.59 -3.81
N GLN A 94 20.29 -6.43 -2.55
CA GLN A 94 19.38 -6.12 -1.44
C GLN A 94 18.66 -4.81 -1.68
N HIS A 95 19.36 -3.76 -2.13
CA HIS A 95 18.77 -2.47 -2.44
C HIS A 95 17.69 -2.56 -3.53
N ILE A 96 17.94 -3.32 -4.60
CA ILE A 96 16.95 -3.55 -5.65
C ILE A 96 15.70 -4.23 -5.07
N ASN A 97 15.88 -5.24 -4.22
CA ASN A 97 14.78 -5.94 -3.59
C ASN A 97 13.98 -5.05 -2.64
N GLU A 98 14.66 -4.26 -1.80
CA GLU A 98 14.03 -3.27 -0.91
C GLU A 98 13.22 -2.24 -1.70
N MET A 99 13.73 -1.77 -2.83
CA MET A 99 13.02 -0.80 -3.66
C MET A 99 11.79 -1.41 -4.35
N ASN A 100 11.89 -2.65 -4.82
CA ASN A 100 10.74 -3.38 -5.37
C ASN A 100 9.67 -3.60 -4.31
N GLU A 101 10.08 -3.88 -3.07
CA GLU A 101 9.16 -4.06 -1.94
C GLU A 101 8.44 -2.76 -1.58
N VAL A 102 9.15 -1.62 -1.56
CA VAL A 102 8.55 -0.29 -1.34
C VAL A 102 7.49 0.01 -2.39
N LYS A 103 7.80 -0.24 -3.67
CA LYS A 103 6.85 -0.07 -4.78
C LYS A 103 5.63 -0.97 -4.66
N LEU A 104 5.85 -2.25 -4.37
CA LEU A 104 4.78 -3.22 -4.17
C LEU A 104 3.87 -2.81 -3.02
N GLN A 105 4.45 -2.40 -1.89
CA GLN A 105 3.70 -1.99 -0.71
C GLN A 105 2.84 -0.75 -0.98
N TYR A 106 3.39 0.24 -1.68
CA TYR A 106 2.63 1.42 -2.08
C TYR A 106 1.40 1.07 -2.94
N GLU A 107 1.57 0.21 -3.93
CA GLU A 107 0.47 -0.20 -4.82
C GLU A 107 -0.58 -1.04 -4.07
N ILE A 108 -0.16 -1.89 -3.13
CA ILE A 108 -1.06 -2.59 -2.22
C ILE A 108 -1.89 -1.59 -1.41
N ASP A 109 -1.25 -0.60 -0.77
CA ASP A 109 -1.95 0.38 0.06
C ASP A 109 -2.92 1.23 -0.76
N LYS A 110 -2.53 1.61 -1.98
CA LYS A 110 -3.39 2.31 -2.94
C LYS A 110 -4.62 1.49 -3.31
N GLU A 111 -4.45 0.22 -3.63
CA GLU A 111 -5.56 -0.67 -4.01
C GLU A 111 -6.49 -0.95 -2.81
N LEU A 112 -5.93 -1.19 -1.61
CA LEU A 112 -6.71 -1.38 -0.39
C LEU A 112 -7.55 -0.14 -0.06
N ASN A 113 -6.97 1.06 -0.18
CA ASN A 113 -7.69 2.31 0.02
C ASN A 113 -8.79 2.49 -1.04
N SER A 114 -8.50 2.19 -2.30
CA SER A 114 -9.47 2.26 -3.41
C SER A 114 -10.62 1.27 -3.23
N ALA A 115 -10.34 0.10 -2.67
CA ALA A 115 -11.34 -0.90 -2.30
C ALA A 115 -12.16 -0.53 -1.05
N GLY A 116 -11.85 0.59 -0.39
CA GLY A 116 -12.57 1.08 0.79
C GLY A 116 -12.17 0.41 2.09
N ALA A 117 -10.96 -0.15 2.18
CA ALA A 117 -10.45 -0.72 3.42
C ALA A 117 -10.38 0.36 4.52
N LYS A 118 -11.11 0.16 5.62
CA LYS A 118 -11.07 1.07 6.78
C LYS A 118 -9.76 0.97 7.56
N ASN A 119 -9.13 -0.20 7.54
CA ASN A 119 -7.85 -0.47 8.16
C ASN A 119 -7.08 -1.40 7.22
N THR A 120 -6.14 -0.84 6.46
CA THR A 120 -5.37 -1.57 5.45
C THR A 120 -4.57 -2.70 6.08
N THR A 121 -3.96 -2.50 7.26
CA THR A 121 -3.22 -3.54 7.99
C THR A 121 -4.07 -4.76 8.33
N SER A 122 -5.31 -4.54 8.77
CA SER A 122 -6.23 -5.63 9.14
C SER A 122 -6.70 -6.42 7.93
N VAL A 123 -6.98 -5.72 6.83
CA VAL A 123 -7.33 -6.38 5.56
C VAL A 123 -6.12 -7.13 5.02
N MET A 124 -4.93 -6.54 5.12
CA MET A 124 -3.69 -7.16 4.68
C MET A 124 -3.37 -8.45 5.46
N ALA A 125 -3.74 -8.52 6.74
CA ALA A 125 -3.59 -9.74 7.54
C ALA A 125 -4.51 -10.90 7.09
N LEU A 126 -5.52 -10.62 6.27
CA LEU A 126 -6.46 -11.62 5.74
C LEU A 126 -6.15 -12.05 4.31
N VAL A 127 -5.20 -11.39 3.64
CA VAL A 127 -4.78 -11.74 2.28
C VAL A 127 -3.42 -12.43 2.29
N ASN A 128 -3.23 -13.37 1.37
CA ASN A 128 -1.96 -14.00 1.12
C ASN A 128 -1.07 -13.07 0.29
N ARG A 129 -0.07 -12.48 0.96
CA ARG A 129 0.92 -11.58 0.37
C ARG A 129 1.79 -12.26 -0.68
N ASP A 130 2.08 -13.54 -0.54
CA ASP A 130 2.96 -14.29 -1.46
C ASP A 130 2.34 -14.44 -2.86
N ASN A 131 1.02 -14.29 -2.94
CA ASN A 131 0.28 -14.31 -4.20
C ASN A 131 0.11 -12.92 -4.82
N ILE A 132 0.67 -11.88 -4.21
CA ILE A 132 0.57 -10.50 -4.68
C ILE A 132 1.86 -10.13 -5.39
N SER A 133 1.73 -9.60 -6.61
CA SER A 133 2.86 -9.13 -7.41
C SER A 133 2.53 -7.82 -8.09
N PHE A 134 3.57 -7.04 -8.36
CA PHE A 134 3.48 -5.80 -9.11
C PHE A 134 4.30 -5.90 -10.38
N ASP A 135 3.68 -5.54 -11.50
CA ASP A 135 4.30 -5.45 -12.82
C ASP A 135 4.02 -4.04 -13.37
N SER A 136 5.05 -3.36 -13.88
CA SER A 136 4.91 -1.97 -14.33
C SER A 136 3.97 -1.77 -15.52
N GLU A 137 3.74 -2.81 -16.34
CA GLU A 137 2.81 -2.75 -17.48
C GLU A 137 1.41 -3.21 -17.09
N LYS A 138 1.31 -4.20 -16.20
CA LYS A 138 0.06 -4.90 -15.87
C LYS A 138 -0.54 -4.51 -14.53
N GLY A 139 0.13 -3.66 -13.75
CA GLY A 139 -0.28 -3.22 -12.42
C GLY A 139 -0.19 -4.31 -11.36
N LEU A 140 -0.89 -4.07 -10.24
CA LEU A 140 -0.99 -5.00 -9.12
C LEU A 140 -1.85 -6.21 -9.48
N ARG A 141 -1.40 -7.42 -9.10
CA ARG A 141 -2.09 -8.69 -9.38
C ARG A 141 -2.30 -9.50 -8.11
N GLY A 142 -3.36 -10.30 -8.08
CA GLY A 142 -3.64 -11.26 -7.01
C GLY A 142 -4.28 -10.67 -5.76
N LEU A 143 -4.18 -9.35 -5.54
CA LEU A 143 -4.86 -8.69 -4.41
C LEU A 143 -6.37 -8.57 -4.66
N LYS A 144 -6.77 -8.17 -5.87
CA LYS A 144 -8.18 -7.87 -6.18
C LYS A 144 -9.08 -9.09 -5.98
N GLU A 145 -8.66 -10.24 -6.50
CA GLU A 145 -9.38 -11.51 -6.38
C GLU A 145 -9.60 -11.87 -4.90
N GLN A 146 -8.55 -11.74 -4.10
CA GLN A 146 -8.62 -12.01 -2.65
C GLN A 146 -9.54 -11.02 -1.93
N LEU A 147 -9.54 -9.74 -2.32
CA LEU A 147 -10.45 -8.76 -1.74
C LEU A 147 -11.92 -9.04 -2.10
N ASP A 148 -12.19 -9.52 -3.30
CA ASP A 148 -13.54 -9.87 -3.73
C ASP A 148 -14.04 -11.13 -3.01
N ASP A 149 -13.20 -12.16 -2.87
CA ASP A 149 -13.50 -13.35 -2.06
C ASP A 149 -13.83 -12.99 -0.60
N LEU A 150 -13.05 -12.09 0.00
CA LEU A 150 -13.29 -11.62 1.37
C LEU A 150 -14.62 -10.85 1.50
N LYS A 151 -15.01 -10.06 0.48
CA LYS A 151 -16.30 -9.37 0.47
C LYS A 151 -17.45 -10.36 0.37
N GLU A 152 -17.35 -11.37 -0.50
CA GLU A 152 -18.36 -12.42 -0.65
C GLU A 152 -18.53 -13.22 0.65
N MET A 153 -17.42 -13.64 1.25
CA MET A 153 -17.41 -14.35 2.53
C MET A 153 -18.11 -13.54 3.63
N LYS A 154 -17.85 -12.23 3.71
CA LYS A 154 -18.53 -11.33 4.66
C LYS A 154 -20.04 -11.26 4.41
N VAL A 155 -20.48 -11.19 3.16
CA VAL A 155 -21.90 -11.18 2.80
C VAL A 155 -22.57 -12.50 3.22
N ILE A 156 -21.93 -13.64 2.94
CA ILE A 156 -22.43 -14.96 3.31
C ILE A 156 -22.56 -15.09 4.83
N TYR A 157 -21.52 -14.72 5.60
CA TYR A 157 -21.59 -14.78 7.07
C TYR A 157 -22.69 -13.87 7.63
N SER A 158 -22.86 -12.66 7.08
CA SER A 158 -23.92 -11.75 7.49
C SER A 158 -25.31 -12.36 7.25
N TYR A 159 -25.51 -13.02 6.11
CA TYR A 159 -26.76 -13.71 5.79
C TYR A 159 -27.01 -14.89 6.74
N MET A 160 -26.01 -15.73 6.98
CA MET A 160 -26.12 -16.88 7.90
C MET A 160 -26.49 -16.44 9.32
N ILE A 161 -25.84 -15.38 9.85
CA ILE A 161 -26.17 -14.83 11.17
C ILE A 161 -27.63 -14.35 11.22
N THR A 162 -28.11 -13.73 10.14
CA THR A 162 -29.50 -13.26 10.04
C THR A 162 -30.50 -14.41 10.06
N MET A 163 -30.23 -15.46 9.28
CA MET A 163 -31.06 -16.67 9.24
C MET A 163 -31.08 -17.42 10.57
N ILE A 164 -29.93 -17.53 11.24
CA ILE A 164 -29.84 -18.14 12.59
C ILE A 164 -30.69 -17.35 13.59
N LYS A 165 -30.58 -16.01 13.60
CA LYS A 165 -31.39 -15.14 14.46
C LYS A 165 -32.89 -15.26 14.16
N ALA A 166 -33.27 -15.47 12.88
CA ALA A 166 -34.66 -15.69 12.50
C ALA A 166 -35.18 -17.05 12.99
N ALA A 167 -34.40 -18.12 12.82
CA ALA A 167 -34.75 -19.47 13.28
C ALA A 167 -34.92 -19.55 14.80
N GLN A 168 -34.05 -18.88 15.57
CA GLN A 168 -34.16 -18.79 17.04
C GLN A 168 -35.45 -18.07 17.50
N LYS A 169 -36.01 -17.18 16.69
CA LYS A 169 -37.26 -16.47 16.99
C LYS A 169 -38.51 -17.30 16.64
N MET A 170 -38.37 -18.45 15.97
CA MET A 170 -39.51 -19.28 15.62
C MET A 170 -40.17 -19.85 16.89
N PRO A 171 -41.52 -19.88 16.98
CA PRO A 171 -42.23 -20.29 18.18
C PRO A 171 -41.84 -21.68 18.69
N ILE A 172 -41.63 -22.62 17.77
CA ILE A 172 -41.29 -24.02 18.08
C ILE A 172 -39.89 -24.11 18.71
N VAL A 173 -38.91 -23.40 18.18
CA VAL A 173 -37.53 -23.40 18.70
C VAL A 173 -37.46 -22.70 20.05
N LYS A 174 -38.17 -21.57 20.20
CA LYS A 174 -38.27 -20.84 21.46
C LYS A 174 -38.97 -21.66 22.56
N ALA A 175 -40.01 -22.41 22.20
CA ALA A 175 -40.70 -23.32 23.12
C ALA A 175 -39.77 -24.43 23.62
N ILE A 176 -38.94 -25.03 22.75
CA ILE A 176 -37.98 -26.08 23.17
C ILE A 176 -36.91 -25.51 24.12
N GLN A 177 -36.41 -24.30 23.87
CA GLN A 177 -35.40 -23.65 24.73
C GLN A 177 -35.93 -23.20 26.10
N THR A 178 -37.25 -23.08 26.28
CA THR A 178 -37.84 -22.64 27.57
C THR A 178 -38.16 -23.84 28.49
N VAL A 179 -38.06 -25.07 27.96
CA VAL A 179 -38.40 -26.32 28.66
C VAL A 179 -37.15 -27.08 29.15
N ILE A 180 -35.95 -26.60 28.79
CA ILE A 180 -34.65 -27.04 29.30
C ILE A 180 -34.10 -25.96 30.21
#